data_AF-A0A960UAV1-F1
#
_entry.id   AF-A0A960UAV1-F1
#
_cell.length_a   1.000
_cell.length_b   1.000
_cell.length_c   1.000
_cell.angle_alpha   90.00
_cell.angle_beta   90.00
_cell.angle_gamma   90.00
#
_symmetry.space_group_name_H-M   'P 1'
#
loop_
_entity.id
_entity.type
_entity.pdbx_description
1 polymer ?
#
loop_
_entity_poly.entity_id
_entity_poly.type
_entity_poly.pdbx_seq_one_letter_code
_entity_poly.pdbx_strand_id
1 'polypeptide(L)'
;IGNTTLSSLHKEHLQANLNLLHNFDNNLEKLLEDLKTLKEPVLLVVFGDHVPNENYLGFSLRDYSDKDIDNFTCPYFAWSNVEIAKFPEKLSSNYLGLYLLKNSFPKDLPVFYRILEKVETTLPVFSFYKSTTEGKLYKNLPENYEKVIELYKLIQYDLLYGEKLSFP
;
A
#
# COMPACT_ATOMS: atom_id res chain seq x y z
N ILE A 1 -13.70 17.98 -23.35
CA ILE A 1 -13.50 16.53 -23.17
C ILE A 1 -14.11 15.87 -24.40
N GLY A 2 -13.28 15.52 -25.37
CA GLY A 2 -13.76 14.97 -26.65
C GLY A 2 -14.36 13.58 -26.45
N ASN A 3 -15.49 13.31 -27.11
CA ASN A 3 -16.08 11.97 -27.20
C ASN A 3 -15.11 11.03 -27.94
N THR A 4 -14.17 10.43 -27.23
CA THR A 4 -13.47 9.24 -27.71
C THR A 4 -14.30 8.03 -27.32
N THR A 5 -15.10 7.55 -28.26
CA THR A 5 -15.81 6.28 -28.13
C THR A 5 -14.78 5.15 -28.08
N LEU A 6 -14.78 4.38 -27.00
CA LEU A 6 -13.94 3.17 -26.88
C LEU A 6 -14.20 2.22 -28.06
N SER A 7 -13.14 1.61 -28.58
CA SER A 7 -13.25 0.53 -29.58
C SER A 7 -14.01 -0.66 -28.98
N SER A 8 -14.57 -1.53 -29.82
CA SER A 8 -15.25 -2.74 -29.34
C SER A 8 -14.34 -3.60 -28.46
N LEU A 9 -13.07 -3.76 -28.85
CA LEU A 9 -12.07 -4.48 -28.06
C LEU A 9 -11.85 -3.86 -26.67
N HIS A 10 -11.70 -2.52 -26.61
CA HIS A 10 -11.51 -1.81 -25.34
C HIS A 10 -12.75 -1.89 -24.44
N LYS A 11 -13.97 -1.92 -25.01
CA LYS A 11 -15.20 -2.16 -24.25
C LYS A 11 -15.24 -3.57 -23.66
N GLU A 12 -14.83 -4.58 -24.43
CA GLU A 12 -14.72 -5.95 -23.94
C GLU A 12 -13.71 -6.07 -22.80
N HIS A 13 -12.54 -5.44 -22.93
CA HIS A 13 -11.52 -5.39 -21.88
C HIS A 13 -12.01 -4.68 -20.60
N LEU A 14 -12.73 -3.57 -20.73
CA LEU A 14 -13.32 -2.87 -19.59
C LEU A 14 -14.39 -3.74 -18.92
N GLN A 15 -15.28 -4.36 -19.69
CA GLN A 15 -16.30 -5.27 -19.17
C GLN A 15 -15.68 -6.46 -18.44
N ALA A 16 -14.62 -7.05 -19.01
CA ALA A 16 -13.90 -8.15 -18.40
C ALA A 16 -13.29 -7.74 -17.04
N ASN A 17 -12.63 -6.57 -16.98
CA ASN A 17 -12.10 -6.05 -15.71
C ASN A 17 -13.19 -5.84 -14.66
N LEU A 18 -14.31 -5.22 -15.02
CA LEU A 18 -15.42 -4.99 -14.09
C LEU A 18 -16.04 -6.30 -13.59
N ASN A 19 -16.18 -7.29 -14.48
CA ASN A 19 -16.65 -8.62 -14.10
C ASN A 19 -15.66 -9.32 -13.15
N LEU A 20 -14.35 -9.18 -13.37
CA LEU A 20 -13.33 -9.72 -12.47
C LEU A 20 -13.40 -9.06 -11.09
N LEU A 21 -13.55 -7.73 -11.03
CA LEU A 21 -13.71 -7.01 -9.77
C LEU A 21 -14.99 -7.43 -9.02
N HIS A 22 -16.11 -7.58 -9.73
CA HIS A 22 -17.36 -8.06 -9.13
C HIS A 22 -17.23 -9.49 -8.61
N ASN A 23 -16.60 -10.38 -9.38
CA ASN A 23 -16.36 -11.75 -8.94
C ASN A 23 -15.39 -11.80 -7.75
N PHE A 24 -14.38 -10.94 -7.73
CA PHE A 24 -13.46 -10.80 -6.61
C PHE A 24 -14.21 -10.40 -5.34
N ASP A 25 -15.06 -9.37 -5.41
CA ASP A 25 -15.89 -8.92 -4.29
C ASP A 25 -16.80 -10.02 -3.73
N ASN A 26 -17.52 -10.74 -4.61
CA ASN A 26 -18.37 -11.87 -4.22
C ASN A 26 -17.59 -13.03 -3.56
N ASN A 27 -16.37 -13.31 -4.03
CA ASN A 27 -15.53 -14.36 -3.44
C ASN A 27 -14.85 -13.90 -2.15
N LEU A 28 -14.57 -12.61 -2.03
CA LEU A 28 -14.05 -12.01 -0.82
C LEU A 28 -15.08 -12.12 0.31
N GLU A 29 -16.35 -11.84 0.04
CA GLU A 29 -17.43 -12.02 1.02
C GLU A 29 -17.44 -13.45 1.59
N LYS A 30 -17.42 -14.47 0.71
CA LYS A 30 -17.38 -15.88 1.10
C LYS A 30 -16.14 -16.22 1.92
N LEU A 31 -14.97 -15.73 1.51
CA LEU A 31 -13.73 -15.91 2.28
C LEU A 31 -13.87 -15.31 3.68
N LEU A 32 -14.44 -14.11 3.80
CA LEU A 32 -14.67 -13.48 5.09
C LEU A 32 -15.68 -14.26 5.95
N GLU A 33 -16.73 -14.83 5.36
CA GLU A 33 -17.65 -15.73 6.06
C GLU A 33 -16.94 -16.95 6.63
N ASP A 34 -16.09 -17.60 5.83
CA ASP A 34 -15.32 -18.77 6.28
C ASP A 34 -14.34 -18.39 7.38
N LEU A 35 -13.56 -17.30 7.21
CA LEU A 35 -12.58 -16.85 8.19
C LEU A 35 -13.21 -16.43 9.53
N LYS A 36 -14.46 -15.94 9.53
CA LYS A 36 -15.21 -15.63 10.77
C LYS A 36 -15.46 -16.87 11.63
N THR A 37 -15.51 -18.07 11.04
CA THR A 37 -15.79 -19.31 11.76
C THR A 37 -14.56 -19.86 12.50
N LEU A 38 -13.36 -19.39 12.15
CA LEU A 38 -12.11 -19.84 12.75
C LEU A 38 -11.98 -19.35 14.20
N LYS A 39 -11.47 -20.21 15.07
CA LYS A 39 -11.21 -19.88 16.48
C LYS A 39 -9.88 -19.15 16.65
N GLU A 40 -8.96 -19.37 15.73
CA GLU A 40 -7.65 -18.75 15.68
C GLU A 40 -7.79 -17.27 15.26
N PRO A 41 -7.01 -16.35 15.85
CA PRO A 41 -6.96 -14.96 15.40
C PRO A 41 -6.48 -14.86 13.95
N VAL A 42 -7.24 -14.13 13.13
CA VAL A 42 -6.96 -13.89 11.72
C VAL A 42 -6.95 -12.39 11.45
N LEU A 43 -5.90 -11.92 10.79
CA LEU A 43 -5.84 -10.59 10.18
C LEU A 43 -5.64 -10.77 8.68
N LEU A 44 -6.63 -10.35 7.91
CA LEU A 44 -6.60 -10.32 6.45
C LEU A 44 -6.37 -8.89 5.97
N VAL A 45 -5.41 -8.72 5.07
CA VAL A 45 -5.25 -7.48 4.31
C VAL A 45 -5.26 -7.82 2.83
N VAL A 46 -6.02 -7.05 2.07
CA VAL A 46 -6.03 -7.09 0.61
C VAL A 46 -5.75 -5.67 0.10
N PHE A 47 -4.91 -5.57 -0.91
CA PHE A 47 -4.54 -4.30 -1.54
C PHE A 47 -4.30 -4.51 -3.02
N GLY A 48 -4.60 -3.49 -3.83
CA GLY A 48 -4.17 -3.45 -5.23
C GLY A 48 -2.69 -3.13 -5.34
N ASP A 49 -1.99 -3.76 -6.27
CA ASP A 49 -0.58 -3.51 -6.57
C ASP A 49 -0.41 -2.32 -7.54
N HIS A 50 -1.31 -2.16 -8.50
CA HIS A 50 -1.37 -1.03 -9.40
C HIS A 50 -2.76 -0.82 -10.03
N VAL A 51 -3.01 0.37 -10.57
CA VAL A 51 -4.20 0.63 -11.41
C VAL A 51 -4.12 -0.15 -12.73
N PRO A 52 -5.26 -0.51 -13.37
CA PRO A 52 -5.24 -1.22 -14.64
C PRO A 52 -4.49 -0.50 -15.76
N ASN A 53 -3.94 -1.26 -16.70
CA ASN A 53 -3.17 -0.71 -17.82
C ASN A 53 -4.07 0.09 -18.79
N GLU A 54 -3.76 1.37 -19.01
CA GLU A 54 -4.48 2.28 -19.89
C GLU A 54 -4.55 1.78 -21.34
N ASN A 55 -3.46 1.17 -21.85
CA ASN A 55 -3.42 0.62 -23.21
C ASN A 55 -4.34 -0.60 -23.34
N TYR A 56 -4.51 -1.34 -22.25
CA TYR A 56 -5.47 -2.45 -22.22
C TYR A 56 -6.90 -1.93 -22.22
N LEU A 57 -7.17 -0.88 -21.44
CA LEU A 57 -8.50 -0.30 -21.30
C LEU A 57 -8.91 0.65 -22.45
N GLY A 58 -7.96 1.19 -23.20
CA GLY A 58 -8.21 2.13 -24.29
C GLY A 58 -8.55 3.55 -23.86
N PHE A 59 -8.36 3.88 -22.57
CA PHE A 59 -8.49 5.24 -22.04
C PHE A 59 -7.53 5.45 -20.88
N SER A 60 -7.19 6.71 -20.65
CA SER A 60 -6.31 7.06 -19.54
C SER A 60 -7.08 7.06 -18.22
N LEU A 61 -6.60 6.25 -17.28
CA LEU A 61 -6.95 6.35 -15.87
C LEU A 61 -6.05 7.33 -15.11
N ARG A 62 -5.05 7.90 -15.79
CA ARG A 62 -4.02 8.71 -15.18
C ARG A 62 -4.33 10.19 -15.27
N ASP A 63 -4.18 10.90 -14.15
CA ASP A 63 -4.07 12.35 -14.14
C ASP A 63 -2.61 12.75 -14.36
N TYR A 64 -2.30 13.36 -15.50
CA TYR A 64 -0.96 13.85 -15.83
C TYR A 64 -0.69 15.26 -15.27
N SER A 65 -1.57 15.79 -14.42
CA SER A 65 -1.34 17.03 -13.66
C SER A 65 -0.32 16.84 -12.52
N ASP A 66 -0.05 17.91 -11.77
CA ASP A 66 0.81 17.85 -10.57
C ASP A 66 0.28 16.92 -9.45
N LYS A 67 -0.92 16.35 -9.61
CA LYS A 67 -1.54 15.36 -8.71
C LYS A 67 -1.39 13.90 -9.16
N ASP A 68 -0.35 13.60 -9.93
CA ASP A 68 0.01 12.25 -10.43
C ASP A 68 0.14 11.16 -9.32
N ILE A 69 0.17 11.50 -8.03
CA ILE A 69 0.10 10.50 -6.93
C ILE A 69 -1.16 9.62 -6.99
N ASP A 70 -2.27 10.14 -7.50
CA ASP A 70 -3.51 9.36 -7.63
C ASP A 70 -3.32 8.17 -8.59
N ASN A 71 -2.38 8.27 -9.53
CA ASN A 71 -2.02 7.20 -10.47
C ASN A 71 -1.26 6.04 -9.82
N PHE A 72 -0.76 6.25 -8.60
CA PHE A 72 -0.07 5.26 -7.78
C PHE A 72 -0.90 4.87 -6.55
N THR A 73 -2.13 5.35 -6.44
CA THR A 73 -3.03 5.05 -5.33
C THR A 73 -3.95 3.90 -5.70
N CYS A 74 -4.01 2.88 -4.85
CA CYS A 74 -4.87 1.71 -5.03
C CYS A 74 -5.72 1.49 -3.78
N PRO A 75 -6.92 0.91 -3.93
CA PRO A 75 -7.74 0.54 -2.78
C PRO A 75 -7.03 -0.54 -1.96
N TYR A 76 -7.25 -0.50 -0.65
CA TYR A 76 -6.89 -1.58 0.25
C TYR A 76 -7.97 -1.73 1.32
N PHE A 77 -8.07 -2.92 1.90
CA PHE A 77 -8.90 -3.16 3.06
C PHE A 77 -8.17 -4.07 4.05
N ALA A 78 -8.46 -3.87 5.33
CA ALA A 78 -8.00 -4.72 6.41
C ALA A 78 -9.22 -5.22 7.20
N TRP A 79 -9.23 -6.49 7.55
CA TRP A 79 -10.29 -7.14 8.31
C TRP A 79 -9.72 -8.16 9.28
N SER A 80 -10.38 -8.35 10.41
CA SER A 80 -10.00 -9.36 11.39
C SER A 80 -11.24 -9.98 12.04
N ASN A 81 -11.11 -11.24 12.47
CA ASN A 81 -12.10 -11.91 13.32
C ASN A 81 -11.93 -11.57 14.81
N VAL A 82 -10.92 -10.77 15.17
CA VAL A 82 -10.68 -10.23 16.50
C VAL A 82 -10.58 -8.70 16.46
N GLU A 83 -10.62 -8.06 17.63
CA GLU A 83 -10.40 -6.62 17.71
C GLU A 83 -8.94 -6.28 17.39
N ILE A 84 -8.75 -5.30 16.50
CA ILE A 84 -7.43 -4.82 16.06
C ILE A 84 -7.39 -3.29 16.11
N ALA A 85 -6.20 -2.73 16.18
CA ALA A 85 -6.00 -1.30 15.97
C ALA A 85 -6.31 -0.91 14.52
N LYS A 86 -6.89 0.29 14.37
CA LYS A 86 -7.32 0.81 13.07
C LYS A 86 -6.11 1.06 12.15
N PHE A 87 -6.24 0.67 10.88
CA PHE A 87 -5.29 1.01 9.82
C PHE A 87 -5.51 2.45 9.33
N PRO A 88 -4.45 3.19 8.91
CA PRO A 88 -4.58 4.58 8.46
C PRO A 88 -5.30 4.68 7.12
N GLU A 89 -6.21 5.64 6.94
CA GLU A 89 -6.97 5.80 5.68
C GLU A 89 -6.09 5.80 4.41
N LYS A 90 -4.92 6.42 4.48
CA LYS A 90 -3.88 6.35 3.44
C LYS A 90 -2.64 5.71 4.02
N LEU A 91 -2.15 4.69 3.35
CA LEU A 91 -1.01 3.90 3.79
C LEU A 91 -0.09 3.61 2.62
N SER A 92 1.21 3.91 2.75
CA SER A 92 2.19 3.42 1.79
C SER A 92 2.38 1.91 1.95
N SER A 93 2.51 1.19 0.84
CA SER A 93 2.80 -0.25 0.84
C SER A 93 4.04 -0.61 1.68
N ASN A 94 5.01 0.28 1.78
CA ASN A 94 6.21 0.10 2.60
C ASN A 94 5.93 0.05 4.12
N TYR A 95 4.81 0.61 4.57
CA TYR A 95 4.37 0.56 5.97
C TYR A 95 3.33 -0.53 6.21
N LEU A 96 2.87 -1.26 5.19
CA LEU A 96 1.82 -2.26 5.38
C LEU A 96 2.25 -3.38 6.32
N GLY A 97 3.48 -3.89 6.16
CA GLY A 97 4.06 -4.89 7.06
C GLY A 97 4.19 -4.39 8.51
N LEU A 98 4.40 -3.08 8.71
CA LEU A 98 4.44 -2.48 10.05
C LEU A 98 3.08 -2.63 10.74
N TYR A 99 1.98 -2.23 10.10
CA TYR A 99 0.66 -2.31 10.71
C TYR A 99 0.18 -3.75 10.92
N LEU A 100 0.54 -4.66 10.01
CA LEU A 100 0.30 -6.09 10.20
C LEU A 100 0.99 -6.58 11.49
N LEU A 101 2.30 -6.34 11.63
CA LEU A 101 3.04 -6.82 12.80
C LEU A 101 2.69 -6.09 14.08
N LYS A 102 2.31 -4.80 14.03
CA LYS A 102 1.82 -4.08 15.22
C LYS A 102 0.54 -4.69 15.77
N ASN A 103 -0.36 -5.14 14.89
CA ASN A 103 -1.59 -5.79 15.31
C ASN A 103 -1.37 -7.24 15.77
N SER A 104 -0.45 -7.97 15.14
CA SER A 104 -0.17 -9.37 15.49
C SER A 104 0.77 -9.53 16.71
N PHE A 105 1.75 -8.64 16.87
CA PHE A 105 2.83 -8.74 17.87
C PHE A 105 3.19 -7.36 18.48
N PRO A 106 2.27 -6.67 19.16
CA PRO A 106 2.47 -5.30 19.61
C PRO A 106 3.65 -5.10 20.59
N LYS A 107 4.05 -6.14 21.33
CA LYS A 107 5.14 -6.07 22.32
C LYS A 107 6.50 -6.50 21.78
N ASP A 108 6.53 -7.19 20.64
CA ASP A 108 7.72 -7.89 20.13
C ASP A 108 8.04 -7.51 18.68
N LEU A 109 7.80 -6.24 18.32
CA LEU A 109 8.15 -5.75 16.99
C LEU A 109 9.66 -5.84 16.74
N PRO A 110 10.11 -6.43 15.63
CA PRO A 110 11.52 -6.43 15.26
C PRO A 110 12.08 -5.00 15.15
N VAL A 111 13.39 -4.85 15.38
CA VAL A 111 14.08 -3.54 15.40
C VAL A 111 13.80 -2.74 14.14
N PHE A 112 13.84 -3.40 12.97
CA PHE A 112 13.51 -2.80 11.69
C PHE A 112 12.16 -2.08 11.71
N TYR A 113 11.10 -2.73 12.20
CA TYR A 113 9.75 -2.16 12.22
C TYR A 113 9.60 -1.04 13.24
N ARG A 114 10.33 -1.08 14.36
CA ARG A 114 10.39 0.06 15.30
C ARG A 114 11.06 1.29 14.68
N ILE A 115 12.04 1.08 13.82
CA ILE A 115 12.68 2.19 13.09
C ILE A 115 11.77 2.66 11.96
N LEU A 116 11.13 1.75 11.23
CA LEU A 116 10.16 2.06 10.20
C LEU A 116 8.98 2.90 10.74
N GLU A 117 8.52 2.62 11.96
CA GLU A 117 7.53 3.46 12.68
C GLU A 117 8.04 4.89 12.88
N LYS A 118 9.31 5.07 13.29
CA LYS A 118 9.91 6.40 13.40
C LYS A 118 10.01 7.10 12.04
N VAL A 119 10.37 6.38 10.98
CA VAL A 119 10.40 6.94 9.62
C VAL A 119 9.01 7.41 9.20
N GLU A 120 7.97 6.62 9.46
CA GLU A 120 6.58 6.96 9.14
C GLU A 120 6.14 8.29 9.78
N THR A 121 6.55 8.57 11.02
CA THR A 121 6.24 9.86 11.70
C THR A 121 6.82 11.09 11.01
N THR A 122 7.78 10.90 10.10
CA THR A 122 8.37 11.99 9.30
C THR A 122 7.89 11.93 7.85
N LEU A 123 7.79 10.72 7.29
CA LEU A 123 7.45 10.47 5.89
C LEU A 123 6.33 9.41 5.77
N PRO A 124 5.05 9.77 6.00
CA PRO A 124 3.93 8.80 5.94
C PRO A 124 3.76 8.10 4.59
N VAL A 125 4.21 8.74 3.51
CA VAL A 125 4.36 8.09 2.20
C VAL A 125 5.83 8.08 1.87
N PHE A 126 6.40 6.90 1.64
CA PHE A 126 7.82 6.77 1.33
C PHE A 126 8.04 5.77 0.20
N SER A 127 7.73 6.18 -1.04
CA SER A 127 7.89 5.38 -2.26
C SER A 127 8.48 6.25 -3.38
N PHE A 128 8.07 6.06 -4.63
CA PHE A 128 8.42 6.95 -5.75
C PHE A 128 8.13 8.41 -5.38
N TYR A 129 6.94 8.67 -4.84
CA TYR A 129 6.60 9.89 -4.13
C TYR A 129 6.86 9.78 -2.63
N LYS A 130 7.17 10.92 -2.02
CA LYS A 130 7.30 11.06 -0.57
C LYS A 130 6.33 12.11 -0.08
N SER A 131 5.53 11.78 0.93
CA SER A 131 4.67 12.73 1.62
C SER A 131 5.24 12.97 2.99
N THR A 132 5.21 14.22 3.42
CA THR A 132 5.47 14.62 4.81
C THR A 132 4.18 14.56 5.62
N THR A 133 4.28 14.65 6.94
CA THR A 133 3.12 14.75 7.85
C THR A 133 2.30 16.03 7.65
N GLU A 134 2.91 17.08 7.10
CA GLU A 134 2.21 18.32 6.68
C GLU A 134 1.42 18.14 5.37
N GLY A 135 1.44 16.95 4.76
CA GLY A 135 0.75 16.66 3.50
C GLY A 135 1.48 17.20 2.26
N LYS A 136 2.70 17.73 2.39
CA LYS A 136 3.53 18.14 1.24
C LYS A 136 4.08 16.92 0.53
N LEU A 137 3.91 16.91 -0.79
CA LEU A 137 4.33 15.85 -1.70
C LEU A 137 5.63 16.21 -2.42
N TYR A 138 6.57 15.27 -2.48
CA TYR A 138 7.87 15.44 -3.09
C TYR A 138 8.23 14.23 -3.98
N LYS A 139 8.73 14.49 -5.19
CA LYS A 139 9.50 13.48 -5.96
C LYS A 139 10.92 13.35 -5.39
N ASN A 140 11.55 14.50 -5.19
CA ASN A 140 12.85 14.66 -4.55
C ASN A 140 12.65 15.36 -3.21
N LEU A 141 12.93 14.66 -2.11
CA LEU A 141 12.83 15.22 -0.76
C LEU A 141 13.92 16.29 -0.54
N PRO A 142 13.62 17.37 0.21
CA PRO A 142 14.65 18.32 0.60
C PRO A 142 15.66 17.72 1.59
N GLU A 143 16.85 18.30 1.66
CA GLU A 143 18.00 17.81 2.45
C GLU A 143 17.70 17.64 3.95
N ASN A 144 16.74 18.40 4.49
CA ASN A 144 16.36 18.28 5.91
C ASN A 144 15.78 16.90 6.27
N TYR A 145 15.44 16.06 5.29
CA TYR A 145 15.01 14.67 5.48
C TYR A 145 16.11 13.63 5.22
N GLU A 146 17.33 14.04 4.89
CA GLU A 146 18.41 13.13 4.47
C GLU A 146 18.76 12.10 5.56
N LYS A 147 18.88 12.56 6.82
CA LYS A 147 19.24 11.68 7.95
C LYS A 147 18.26 10.53 8.17
N VAL A 148 16.96 10.77 8.03
CA VAL A 148 15.95 9.72 8.24
C VAL A 148 15.98 8.70 7.09
N ILE A 149 16.24 9.16 5.87
CA ILE A 149 16.38 8.30 4.69
C ILE A 149 17.65 7.47 4.77
N GLU A 150 18.77 8.07 5.17
CA GLU A 150 20.05 7.40 5.32
C GLU A 150 19.96 6.28 6.36
N LEU A 151 19.37 6.57 7.53
CA LEU A 151 19.13 5.57 8.57
C LEU A 151 18.31 4.39 8.01
N TYR A 152 17.21 4.67 7.32
CA TYR A 152 16.37 3.64 6.72
C TYR A 152 17.14 2.77 5.71
N LYS A 153 17.90 3.40 4.81
CA LYS A 153 18.72 2.70 3.81
C LYS A 153 19.79 1.82 4.45
N LEU A 154 20.50 2.32 5.46
CA LEU A 154 21.55 1.58 6.14
C LEU A 154 21.00 0.31 6.79
N ILE A 155 19.85 0.40 7.45
CA ILE A 155 19.21 -0.77 8.06
C ILE A 155 18.74 -1.74 6.99
N GLN A 156 18.04 -1.27 5.95
CA GLN A 156 17.64 -2.15 4.85
C GLN A 156 18.83 -2.87 4.23
N TYR A 157 19.94 -2.16 4.01
CA TYR A 157 21.16 -2.73 3.48
C TYR A 157 21.75 -3.79 4.41
N ASP A 158 21.86 -3.49 5.71
CA ASP A 158 22.37 -4.45 6.70
C ASP A 158 21.52 -5.72 6.79
N LEU A 159 20.20 -5.60 6.70
CA LEU A 159 19.27 -6.72 6.70
C LEU A 159 19.41 -7.62 5.45
N LEU A 160 19.63 -7.02 4.28
CA LEU A 160 19.64 -7.73 3.00
C LEU A 160 21.02 -8.26 2.62
N TYR A 161 22.07 -7.49 2.92
CA TYR A 161 23.42 -7.72 2.40
C TYR A 161 24.51 -7.61 3.47
N GLY A 162 24.22 -7.05 4.64
CA GLY A 162 25.21 -6.84 5.69
C GLY A 162 25.36 -8.02 6.65
N GLU A 163 26.04 -7.74 7.77
CA GLU A 163 26.34 -8.71 8.82
C GLU A 163 25.24 -8.80 9.87
N LYS A 164 24.09 -8.15 9.64
CA LYS A 164 22.94 -8.12 10.55
C LYS A 164 23.27 -7.45 11.89
N LEU A 165 24.16 -6.45 11.88
CA LEU A 165 24.57 -5.68 13.06
C LEU A 165 23.40 -4.92 13.70
N SER A 166 22.33 -4.69 12.94
CA SER A 166 21.09 -4.06 13.41
C SER A 166 20.17 -4.99 14.22
N PHE A 167 20.51 -6.28 14.36
CA PHE A 167 19.82 -7.23 15.24
C PHE A 167 20.59 -7.41 16.56
N PRO A 168 20.02 -7.05 17.72
CA PRO A 168 20.52 -7.46 19.03
C PRO A 168 20.18 -8.91 19.37
#